data_AF-A0A9D6S0P9-F1
#
_entry.id   AF-A0A9D6S0P9-F1
#
_cell.length_a   1.000
_cell.length_b   1.000
_cell.length_c   1.000
_cell.angle_alpha   90.00
_cell.angle_beta   90.00
_cell.angle_gamma   90.00
#
_symmetry.space_group_name_H-M   'P 1'
#
loop_
_entity.id
_entity.type
_entity.pdbx_description
1 polymer ?
#
loop_
_entity_poly.entity_id
_entity_poly.type
_entity_poly.pdbx_seq_one_letter_code
_entity_poly.pdbx_strand_id
1 'polypeptide(L)'
;MSRRLQRALLIILLLLVTGTIVFHELENWSWVDSFYFTGVSILTIGYGDLTPSHDLSKIATVILGFAAVGVGFYALTTIGHELHKRLPDWSRH
;
A
#
# COMPACT_ATOMS: atom_id res chain seq x y z
N MET A 1 -10.74 16.13 6.35
CA MET A 1 -10.13 15.19 5.37
C MET A 1 -11.20 14.79 4.36
N SER A 2 -10.90 14.74 3.05
CA SER A 2 -11.90 14.29 2.08
C SER A 2 -12.23 12.80 2.32
N ARG A 3 -13.51 12.41 2.19
CA ARG A 3 -13.93 11.00 2.41
C ARG A 3 -13.18 10.02 1.50
N ARG A 4 -12.70 10.49 0.35
CA ARG A 4 -11.90 9.72 -0.62
C ARG A 4 -10.51 9.39 -0.07
N LEU A 5 -9.82 10.38 0.53
CA LEU A 5 -8.52 10.16 1.17
C LEU A 5 -8.63 9.22 2.38
N GLN A 6 -9.69 9.36 3.18
CA GLN A 6 -9.94 8.45 4.30
C GLN A 6 -10.09 7.00 3.84
N ARG A 7 -10.79 6.75 2.72
CA ARG A 7 -10.92 5.41 2.13
C ARG A 7 -9.58 4.85 1.66
N ALA A 8 -8.76 5.66 0.98
CA ALA A 8 -7.43 5.24 0.55
C ALA A 8 -6.56 4.81 1.73
N LEU A 9 -6.52 5.63 2.79
CA LEU A 9 -5.77 5.33 4.02
C LEU A 9 -6.29 4.07 4.71
N LEU A 10 -7.60 3.87 4.80
CA LEU A 10 -8.21 2.66 5.34
C LEU A 10 -7.80 1.42 4.55
N ILE A 11 -7.82 1.48 3.21
CA ILE A 11 -7.43 0.34 2.38
C ILE A 11 -5.94 0.04 2.54
N ILE A 12 -5.06 1.06 2.57
CA ILE A 12 -3.63 0.86 2.82
C ILE A 12 -3.41 0.19 4.17
N LEU A 13 -4.10 0.64 5.23
CA LEU A 13 -4.01 0.03 6.55
C LEU A 13 -4.50 -1.43 6.54
N LEU A 14 -5.59 -1.73 5.83
CA LEU A 14 -6.09 -3.09 5.69
C LEU A 14 -5.12 -3.99 4.92
N LEU A 15 -4.51 -3.51 3.84
CA LEU A 15 -3.47 -4.24 3.12
C LEU A 15 -2.26 -4.52 4.01
N LEU A 16 -1.85 -3.54 4.81
CA LEU A 16 -0.72 -3.67 5.75
C LEU A 16 -1.01 -4.72 6.83
N VAL A 17 -2.18 -4.65 7.47
CA VAL A 17 -2.58 -5.61 8.52
C VAL A 17 -2.75 -7.02 7.92
N THR A 18 -3.44 -7.12 6.77
CA THR A 18 -3.71 -8.41 6.14
C THR A 18 -2.42 -9.05 5.64
N GLY A 19 -1.54 -8.30 4.98
CA GLY A 19 -0.23 -8.79 4.56
C GLY A 19 0.61 -9.24 5.74
N THR A 20 0.65 -8.46 6.82
CA THR A 20 1.40 -8.82 8.04
C THR A 20 0.94 -10.16 8.60
N ILE A 21 -0.37 -10.38 8.72
CA ILE A 21 -0.93 -11.66 9.20
C ILE A 21 -0.59 -12.79 8.23
N VAL A 22 -0.82 -12.59 6.93
CA VAL A 22 -0.56 -13.61 5.91
C VAL A 22 0.90 -14.06 5.91
N PHE A 23 1.86 -13.13 5.93
CA PHE A 23 3.28 -13.49 5.93
C PHE A 23 3.77 -14.03 7.27
N HIS A 24 3.17 -13.62 8.40
CA HIS A 24 3.45 -14.24 9.69
C HIS A 24 3.08 -15.73 9.68
N GLU A 25 1.89 -16.07 9.20
CA GLU A 25 1.40 -17.44 9.15
C GLU A 25 2.10 -18.29 8.08
N LEU A 26 2.34 -17.73 6.89
CA LEU A 26 2.89 -18.50 5.77
C LEU A 26 4.41 -18.68 5.85
N GLU A 27 5.17 -17.69 6.33
CA GLU A 27 6.63 -17.73 6.36
C GLU A 27 7.20 -17.97 7.78
N ASN A 28 6.37 -18.01 8.81
CA ASN A 28 6.78 -18.09 10.22
C ASN A 28 7.76 -16.96 10.64
N TRP A 29 7.68 -15.80 9.97
CA TRP A 29 8.47 -14.62 10.33
C TRP A 29 7.94 -13.97 11.60
N SER A 30 8.76 -13.18 12.30
CA SER A 30 8.27 -12.41 13.45
C SER A 30 7.21 -11.39 13.00
N TRP A 31 6.33 -10.96 13.91
CA TRP A 31 5.34 -9.91 13.61
C TRP A 31 5.97 -8.64 13.03
N VAL A 32 7.17 -8.30 13.51
CA VAL A 32 7.91 -7.11 13.04
C VAL A 32 8.45 -7.33 11.63
N ASP A 33 9.02 -8.50 11.35
CA ASP A 33 9.56 -8.84 10.03
C ASP A 33 8.44 -8.93 8.98
N SER A 34 7.29 -9.52 9.32
CA SER A 34 6.12 -9.57 8.45
C SER A 34 5.53 -8.19 8.18
N PHE A 35 5.48 -7.33 9.20
CA PHE A 35 5.04 -5.94 9.04
C PHE A 35 6.00 -5.14 8.17
N TYR A 36 7.30 -5.30 8.41
CA TYR A 36 8.36 -4.67 7.63
C TYR A 36 8.29 -5.11 6.17
N PHE A 37 8.27 -6.42 5.90
CA PHE A 37 8.16 -6.96 4.53
C PHE A 37 6.91 -6.45 3.81
N THR A 38 5.75 -6.46 4.49
CA THR A 38 4.50 -5.94 3.93
C THR A 38 4.61 -4.46 3.61
N GLY A 39 5.16 -3.67 4.53
CA GLY A 39 5.37 -2.23 4.37
C GLY A 39 6.28 -1.89 3.20
N VAL A 40 7.47 -2.51 3.12
CA VAL A 40 8.42 -2.25 2.02
C VAL A 40 7.89 -2.75 0.67
N SER A 41 7.02 -3.76 0.66
CA SER A 41 6.32 -4.24 -0.55
C SER A 41 5.24 -3.27 -1.02
N ILE A 42 4.35 -2.82 -0.12
CA ILE A 42 3.29 -1.84 -0.46
C ILE A 42 3.90 -0.51 -0.90
N LEU A 43 4.98 -0.08 -0.25
CA LEU A 43 5.72 1.13 -0.62
C LEU A 43 6.60 0.94 -1.85
N THR A 44 6.63 -0.25 -2.46
CA THR A 44 7.45 -0.59 -3.63
C THR A 44 8.95 -0.35 -3.44
N ILE A 45 9.43 -0.36 -2.19
CA ILE A 45 10.86 -0.21 -1.86
C ILE A 45 11.58 -1.51 -2.17
N GLY A 46 11.07 -2.64 -1.66
CA GLY A 46 11.54 -3.98 -1.99
C GLY A 46 13.04 -4.22 -1.78
N TYR A 47 13.54 -4.02 -0.55
CA TYR A 47 14.98 -4.20 -0.23
C TYR A 47 15.53 -5.60 -0.56
N GLY A 48 14.68 -6.64 -0.52
CA GLY A 48 15.04 -8.01 -0.89
C GLY A 48 15.84 -8.77 0.18
N ASP A 49 15.96 -8.22 1.38
CA ASP A 49 16.52 -8.85 2.58
C ASP A 49 15.60 -9.92 3.17
N LEU A 50 14.28 -9.73 3.06
CA LEU A 50 13.27 -10.77 3.28
C LEU A 50 12.58 -11.11 1.96
N THR A 51 12.50 -12.41 1.65
CA THR A 51 11.86 -12.90 0.43
C THR A 51 11.00 -14.13 0.71
N PRO A 52 9.76 -14.19 0.19
CA PRO A 52 8.87 -15.31 0.40
C PRO A 52 9.45 -16.61 -0.17
N SER A 53 9.54 -17.64 0.67
CA SER A 53 10.10 -18.94 0.31
C SER A 53 9.02 -19.90 -0.22
N HIS A 54 7.78 -19.79 0.26
CA HIS A 54 6.67 -20.66 -0.11
C HIS A 54 5.92 -20.15 -1.35
N ASP A 55 5.38 -21.08 -2.15
CA ASP A 55 4.68 -20.73 -3.39
C ASP A 55 3.42 -19.90 -3.14
N LEU A 56 2.69 -20.19 -2.06
CA LEU A 56 1.53 -19.38 -1.66
C LEU A 56 1.93 -17.96 -1.27
N SER A 57 3.03 -17.78 -0.54
CA SER A 57 3.55 -16.48 -0.15
C SER A 57 4.02 -15.65 -1.36
N LYS A 58 4.61 -16.30 -2.36
CA LYS A 58 4.98 -15.65 -3.63
C LYS A 58 3.74 -15.14 -4.35
N ILE A 59 2.68 -15.95 -4.46
CA ILE A 59 1.40 -15.55 -5.04
C ILE A 59 0.78 -14.39 -4.24
N ALA A 60 0.77 -14.49 -2.91
CA ALA A 60 0.26 -13.44 -2.03
C ALA A 60 1.01 -12.12 -2.22
N THR A 61 2.33 -12.18 -2.41
CA THR A 61 3.19 -11.00 -2.69
C THR A 61 2.80 -10.32 -4.00
N VAL A 62 2.55 -11.10 -5.06
CA VAL A 62 2.09 -10.56 -6.35
C VAL A 62 0.73 -9.87 -6.20
N ILE A 63 -0.22 -10.50 -5.54
CA ILE A 63 -1.57 -9.94 -5.30
C ILE A 63 -1.48 -8.64 -4.48
N LEU A 64 -0.69 -8.67 -3.40
CA LEU A 64 -0.45 -7.50 -2.56
C LEU A 64 0.16 -6.35 -3.36
N GLY A 65 1.16 -6.64 -4.20
CA GLY A 65 1.83 -5.66 -5.06
C GLY A 65 0.85 -4.97 -6.01
N PHE A 66 0.02 -5.73 -6.74
CA PHE A 66 -1.00 -5.16 -7.63
C PHE A 66 -2.03 -4.32 -6.86
N ALA A 67 -2.48 -4.78 -5.71
CA ALA A 67 -3.42 -4.04 -4.86
C ALA A 67 -2.82 -2.72 -4.36
N ALA A 68 -1.57 -2.75 -3.88
CA ALA A 68 -0.84 -1.59 -3.40
C ALA A 68 -0.66 -0.53 -4.49
N VAL A 69 -0.22 -0.95 -5.68
CA VAL A 69 -0.07 -0.05 -6.84
C VAL A 69 -1.39 0.59 -7.23
N GLY A 70 -2.48 -0.19 -7.30
CA GLY A 70 -3.81 0.33 -7.62
C GLY A 70 -4.30 1.39 -6.62
N VAL A 71 -4.10 1.13 -5.33
CA VAL A 71 -4.47 2.08 -4.26
C VAL A 71 -3.56 3.31 -4.27
N GLY A 72 -2.29 3.15 -4.60
CA GLY A 72 -1.33 4.25 -4.79
C GLY A 72 -1.79 5.22 -5.89
N PHE A 73 -2.17 4.70 -7.07
CA PHE A 73 -2.73 5.53 -8.14
C PHE A 73 -4.03 6.24 -7.72
N TYR A 74 -4.94 5.53 -7.03
CA TYR A 74 -6.16 6.12 -6.51
C TYR A 74 -5.89 7.26 -5.51
N ALA A 75 -4.90 7.08 -4.62
CA ALA A 75 -4.50 8.10 -3.67
C ALA A 75 -3.91 9.32 -4.38
N LEU A 76 -2.99 9.11 -5.33
CA LEU A 76 -2.35 10.19 -6.10
C LEU A 76 -3.38 11.04 -6.87
N THR A 77 -4.29 10.40 -7.58
CA THR A 77 -5.35 11.11 -8.32
C THR A 77 -6.28 11.90 -7.39
N THR A 78 -6.62 11.32 -6.24
CA THR A 78 -7.45 12.02 -5.24
C THR A 78 -6.72 13.22 -4.65
N ILE A 79 -5.44 13.08 -4.29
CA ILE A 79 -4.62 14.19 -3.77
C ILE A 79 -4.53 15.29 -4.82
N GLY A 80 -4.24 14.96 -6.08
CA GLY A 80 -4.17 15.92 -7.18
C GLY A 80 -5.48 16.69 -7.36
N HIS A 81 -6.62 15.99 -7.30
CA HIS A 81 -7.95 16.61 -7.39
C HIS A 81 -8.24 17.56 -6.22
N GLU A 82 -7.90 17.17 -5.00
CA GLU A 82 -8.09 18.01 -3.81
C GLU A 82 -7.12 19.21 -3.77
N LEU A 83 -5.90 19.05 -4.30
CA LEU A 83 -4.94 20.14 -4.44
C LEU A 83 -5.41 21.15 -5.48
N HIS A 84 -5.84 20.69 -6.66
CA HIS A 84 -6.32 21.56 -7.73
C HIS A 84 -7.47 22.46 -7.27
N LYS A 85 -8.42 21.92 -6.48
CA LYS A 85 -9.51 22.70 -5.87
C LYS A 85 -9.06 23.78 -4.88
N ARG A 86 -7.86 23.65 -4.31
CA ARG A 86 -7.31 24.58 -3.31
C ARG A 86 -6.46 25.68 -3.93
N LEU A 87 -5.97 25.47 -5.16
CA LEU A 87 -5.15 26.46 -5.84
C LEU A 87 -6.04 27.60 -6.36
N PRO A 88 -5.56 28.86 -6.30
CA PRO A 88 -6.23 29.97 -6.95
C PRO A 88 -6.35 29.72 -8.45
N ASP A 89 -7.51 30.03 -9.01
CA ASP A 89 -7.78 29.91 -10.44
C ASP A 89 -7.15 31.10 -11.18
N TRP A 90 -5.87 30.96 -11.53
CA TRP A 90 -5.09 31.98 -12.23
C TRP A 90 -5.53 32.19 -13.69
N SER A 91 -6.51 31.43 -14.19
CA SER A 91 -7.04 31.59 -15.56
C SER A 91 -7.98 32.79 -15.73
N ARG A 92 -8.31 33.50 -14.63
CA ARG A 92 -9.21 34.66 -14.62
C ARG A 92 -8.49 36.02 -14.69
N HIS A 93 -7.22 36.03 -15.05
CA HIS A 93 -6.41 37.23 -15.28
C HIS A 93 -5.80 37.19 -16.67
#